data_AF-A0A4Q2JL49-F1
#
_entry.id   AF-A0A4Q2JL49-F1
#
_cell.length_a   1.000
_cell.length_b   1.000
_cell.length_c   1.000
_cell.angle_alpha   90.00
_cell.angle_beta   90.00
_cell.angle_gamma   90.00
#
_symmetry.space_group_name_H-M   'P 1'
#
loop_
_entity.id
_entity.type
_entity.pdbx_description
1 polymer ?
#
loop_
_entity_poly.entity_id
_entity_poly.type
_entity_poly.pdbx_seq_one_letter_code
_entity_poly.pdbx_strand_id
1 'polypeptide(L)'
;MRPRLTGLVGISLVALAALTACTAPPAASEPSAAPSTSAPTPMGAPDVEAAASIVVSPESITVLGDGGSALATFDYHQPTGEVVAGLSEYLGEPADSRVEHGSETPSATLHEWGGLQLFDTDIVETGIYWSNHWVYLTGTEAAGLPVTTSAGISVGDSFDTIDLSGASDPLDYTSPETGRTQRMVRVDLVALPPGEGTGPSPDIGVLVTGYLDDAVVDRIESPSSNYGH
;
A
#
# COMPACT_ATOMS: atom_id res chain seq x y z
N MET A 1 -58.39 22.19 -0.95
CA MET A 1 -58.85 23.43 -1.61
C MET A 1 -57.86 23.81 -2.71
N ARG A 2 -58.32 24.47 -3.78
CA ARG A 2 -57.54 25.31 -4.75
C ARG A 2 -58.02 26.78 -4.55
N PRO A 3 -57.47 27.86 -5.15
CA PRO A 3 -56.54 28.00 -6.30
C PRO A 3 -55.36 29.02 -6.00
N ARG A 4 -54.75 29.86 -6.86
CA ARG A 4 -54.80 30.20 -8.32
C ARG A 4 -53.43 30.81 -8.79
N LEU A 5 -52.77 30.21 -9.79
CA LEU A 5 -52.00 30.83 -10.91
C LEU A 5 -50.82 31.79 -10.56
N THR A 6 -49.95 32.30 -11.46
CA THR A 6 -49.94 32.53 -12.94
C THR A 6 -48.47 32.42 -13.45
N GLY A 7 -48.04 31.89 -14.62
CA GLY A 7 -48.41 32.13 -16.05
C GLY A 7 -47.49 33.23 -16.66
N LEU A 8 -46.88 33.21 -17.85
CA LEU A 8 -47.06 32.55 -19.19
C LEU A 8 -45.76 31.78 -19.62
N VAL A 9 -45.58 31.02 -20.74
CA VAL A 9 -46.26 30.70 -22.05
C VAL A 9 -45.75 31.46 -23.31
N GLY A 10 -45.20 30.71 -24.31
CA GLY A 10 -44.76 31.13 -25.67
C GLY A 10 -43.53 30.33 -26.18
N ILE A 11 -43.47 29.50 -27.25
CA ILE A 11 -44.33 29.20 -28.43
C ILE A 11 -44.27 30.33 -29.50
N SER A 12 -43.93 30.16 -30.80
CA SER A 12 -43.99 28.96 -31.69
C SER A 12 -43.08 28.95 -32.97
N LEU A 13 -42.83 27.74 -33.50
CA LEU A 13 -42.75 27.24 -34.91
C LEU A 13 -42.06 27.96 -36.11
N VAL A 14 -41.13 27.22 -36.75
CA VAL A 14 -41.09 26.69 -38.16
C VAL A 14 -41.26 27.61 -39.40
N ALA A 15 -40.32 27.46 -40.36
CA ALA A 15 -40.55 27.55 -41.81
C ALA A 15 -39.54 26.66 -42.60
N LEU A 16 -39.89 26.17 -43.80
CA LEU A 16 -39.07 25.28 -44.65
C LEU A 16 -39.43 25.46 -46.13
N ALA A 17 -38.49 25.85 -47.02
CA ALA A 17 -38.74 25.92 -48.47
C ALA A 17 -37.44 25.87 -49.32
N ALA A 18 -37.51 25.09 -50.39
CA ALA A 18 -36.42 24.64 -51.25
C ALA A 18 -36.31 25.39 -52.62
N LEU A 19 -35.24 25.09 -53.38
CA LEU A 19 -35.05 25.35 -54.84
C LEU A 19 -34.88 26.85 -55.28
N THR A 20 -34.19 27.23 -56.38
CA THR A 20 -33.56 26.49 -57.50
C THR A 20 -32.32 27.19 -58.12
N ALA A 21 -31.45 26.39 -58.74
CA ALA A 21 -30.35 26.61 -59.71
C ALA A 21 -30.09 27.97 -60.42
N CYS A 22 -28.80 28.24 -60.71
CA CYS A 22 -28.33 28.81 -61.98
C CYS A 22 -26.90 28.32 -62.34
N THR A 23 -26.49 28.42 -63.61
CA THR A 23 -25.30 27.74 -64.18
C THR A 23 -24.12 28.68 -64.49
N ALA A 24 -22.88 28.19 -64.34
CA ALA A 24 -21.66 28.80 -64.90
C ALA A 24 -20.70 27.72 -65.48
N PRO A 25 -19.80 28.06 -66.42
CA PRO A 25 -18.96 27.07 -67.12
C PRO A 25 -17.71 26.64 -66.33
N PRO A 26 -17.08 25.49 -66.67
CA PRO A 26 -15.86 25.05 -66.00
C PRO A 26 -14.63 25.85 -66.44
N ALA A 27 -13.91 26.42 -65.47
CA ALA A 27 -12.51 26.79 -65.65
C ALA A 27 -11.62 25.56 -65.43
N ALA A 28 -10.57 25.40 -66.22
CA ALA A 28 -9.60 24.33 -66.03
C ALA A 28 -8.68 24.66 -64.84
N SER A 29 -8.67 23.80 -63.82
CA SER A 29 -7.75 23.91 -62.68
C SER A 29 -6.56 22.98 -62.86
N GLU A 30 -5.38 23.48 -62.52
CA GLU A 30 -4.12 22.73 -62.50
C GLU A 30 -4.14 21.62 -61.42
N PRO A 31 -3.29 20.58 -61.52
CA PRO A 31 -3.29 19.47 -60.57
C PRO A 31 -2.87 19.93 -59.16
N SER A 32 -3.86 20.20 -58.31
CA SER A 32 -3.67 20.47 -56.89
C SER A 32 -2.94 19.29 -56.25
N ALA A 33 -1.75 19.53 -55.69
CA ALA A 33 -1.05 18.55 -54.91
C ALA A 33 -1.92 18.09 -53.72
N ALA A 34 -1.95 16.79 -53.45
CA ALA A 34 -2.67 16.26 -52.31
C ALA A 34 -2.02 16.77 -51.00
N PRO A 35 -2.80 17.15 -49.98
CA PRO A 35 -2.23 17.53 -48.69
C PRO A 35 -1.52 16.33 -48.07
N SER A 36 -0.22 16.47 -47.80
CA SER A 36 0.54 15.49 -47.04
C SER A 36 0.04 15.50 -45.59
N THR A 37 -0.87 14.59 -45.26
CA THR A 37 -1.29 14.36 -43.87
C THR A 37 -0.09 13.91 -43.06
N SER A 38 0.48 14.83 -42.27
CA SER A 38 1.49 14.48 -41.27
C SER A 38 0.90 13.43 -40.34
N ALA A 39 1.45 12.22 -40.35
CA ALA A 39 1.10 11.21 -39.36
C ALA A 39 1.39 11.77 -37.96
N PRO A 40 0.50 11.58 -36.96
CA PRO A 40 0.79 12.02 -35.61
C PRO A 40 2.05 11.29 -35.13
N THR A 41 3.07 12.04 -34.71
CA THR A 41 4.20 11.46 -33.98
C THR A 41 3.66 10.68 -32.80
N PRO A 42 4.07 9.41 -32.58
CA PRO A 42 3.70 8.70 -31.37
C PRO A 42 4.16 9.51 -30.16
N MET A 43 3.20 10.05 -29.40
CA MET A 43 3.48 10.48 -28.04
C MET A 43 3.83 9.19 -27.29
N GLY A 44 5.05 9.11 -26.76
CA GLY A 44 5.38 8.02 -25.84
C GLY A 44 4.37 8.00 -24.71
N ALA A 45 3.98 6.81 -24.25
CA ALA A 45 3.42 6.71 -22.92
C ALA A 45 4.43 7.30 -21.93
N PRO A 46 4.00 7.93 -20.83
CA PRO A 46 4.94 8.25 -19.76
C PRO A 46 5.61 6.95 -19.31
N ASP A 47 6.93 6.97 -19.11
CA ASP A 47 7.61 5.87 -18.44
C ASP A 47 6.98 5.72 -17.06
N VAL A 48 6.45 4.53 -16.77
CA VAL A 48 5.99 4.18 -15.43
C VAL A 48 7.24 3.94 -14.60
N GLU A 49 7.40 4.72 -13.54
CA GLU A 49 8.54 4.61 -12.64
C GLU A 49 8.56 3.22 -11.99
N ALA A 50 9.69 2.53 -12.10
CA ALA A 50 9.82 1.17 -11.60
C ALA A 50 9.96 1.17 -10.08
N ALA A 51 9.36 0.19 -9.41
CA ALA A 51 9.59 -0.04 -7.99
C ALA A 51 11.05 -0.49 -7.76
N ALA A 52 11.67 0.11 -6.75
CA ALA A 52 13.07 -0.08 -6.39
C ALA A 52 13.25 -0.74 -5.01
N SER A 53 12.30 -0.54 -4.08
CA SER A 53 12.28 -1.21 -2.77
C SER A 53 10.90 -1.14 -2.09
N ILE A 54 10.72 -1.88 -1.00
CA ILE A 54 9.59 -1.74 -0.07
C ILE A 54 10.11 -1.30 1.30
N VAL A 55 9.40 -0.36 1.93
CA VAL A 55 9.64 0.09 3.31
C VAL A 55 8.42 -0.23 4.16
N VAL A 56 8.61 -0.94 5.27
CA VAL A 56 7.59 -1.10 6.31
C VAL A 56 7.82 -0.09 7.43
N SER A 57 6.75 0.61 7.80
CA SER A 57 6.71 1.58 8.89
C SER A 57 5.65 1.14 9.91
N PRO A 58 5.50 1.79 11.08
CA PRO A 58 4.46 1.46 12.04
C PRO A 58 3.04 1.68 11.50
N GLU A 59 2.85 2.66 10.61
CA GLU A 59 1.53 3.05 10.11
C GLU A 59 1.22 2.52 8.71
N SER A 60 2.24 2.15 7.92
CA SER A 60 2.05 1.75 6.51
C SER A 60 3.17 0.89 5.90
N ILE A 61 2.81 0.19 4.83
CA ILE A 61 3.73 -0.38 3.84
C ILE A 61 3.86 0.63 2.68
N THR A 62 5.07 1.00 2.28
CA THR A 62 5.30 1.90 1.14
C THR A 62 6.19 1.25 0.09
N VAL A 63 5.74 1.26 -1.17
CA VAL A 63 6.54 0.89 -2.34
C VAL A 63 7.25 2.14 -2.85
N LEU A 64 8.58 2.08 -2.90
CA LEU A 64 9.41 3.20 -3.34
C LEU A 64 9.91 3.01 -4.78
N GLY A 65 10.03 4.11 -5.52
CA GLY A 65 10.66 4.18 -6.85
C GLY A 65 12.11 4.64 -6.80
N ASP A 66 12.68 4.85 -7.98
CA ASP A 66 14.08 5.26 -8.15
C ASP A 66 14.39 6.58 -7.43
N GLY A 67 15.32 6.53 -6.47
CA GLY A 67 15.70 7.69 -5.66
C GLY A 67 14.77 7.99 -4.47
N GLY A 68 13.84 7.09 -4.14
CA GLY A 68 13.01 7.18 -2.92
C GLY A 68 11.73 8.00 -3.09
N SER A 69 11.21 8.10 -4.31
CA SER A 69 9.81 8.50 -4.54
C SER A 69 8.87 7.47 -3.90
N ALA A 70 7.66 7.87 -3.48
CA ALA A 70 6.62 6.92 -3.09
C ALA A 70 5.70 6.65 -4.29
N LEU A 71 5.65 5.40 -4.75
CA LEU A 71 4.77 4.96 -5.84
C LEU A 71 3.39 4.56 -5.30
N ALA A 72 3.36 3.87 -4.16
CA ALA A 72 2.16 3.50 -3.43
C ALA A 72 2.43 3.42 -1.92
N THR A 73 1.43 3.77 -1.11
CA THR A 73 1.46 3.65 0.35
C THR A 73 0.14 3.06 0.83
N PHE A 74 0.23 1.97 1.60
CA PHE A 74 -0.89 1.19 2.12
C PHE A 74 -0.87 1.23 3.64
N ASP A 75 -1.88 1.84 4.26
CA ASP A 75 -2.02 1.84 5.72
C ASP A 75 -2.71 0.58 6.23
N TYR A 76 -2.37 0.15 7.43
CA TYR A 76 -2.80 -1.13 7.99
C TYR A 76 -4.30 -1.20 8.36
N HIS A 77 -5.06 -0.11 8.20
CA HIS A 77 -6.51 -0.07 8.37
C HIS A 77 -7.27 -0.01 7.02
N GLN A 78 -6.57 -0.06 5.87
CA GLN A 78 -7.18 -0.27 4.55
C GLN A 78 -7.78 -1.68 4.43
N PRO A 79 -8.82 -1.88 3.60
CA PRO A 79 -9.35 -3.22 3.32
C PRO A 79 -8.23 -4.11 2.75
N THR A 80 -7.93 -5.24 3.37
CA THR A 80 -6.72 -6.03 3.04
C THR A 80 -6.65 -6.44 1.58
N GLY A 81 -7.79 -6.76 0.94
CA GLY A 81 -7.84 -7.09 -0.48
C GLY A 81 -7.45 -5.93 -1.42
N GLU A 82 -7.58 -4.68 -0.98
CA GLU A 82 -7.08 -3.50 -1.73
C GLU A 82 -5.55 -3.38 -1.59
N VAL A 83 -5.01 -3.66 -0.40
CA VAL A 83 -3.56 -3.70 -0.13
C VAL A 83 -2.87 -4.84 -0.87
N VAL A 84 -3.43 -6.06 -0.82
CA VAL A 84 -2.90 -7.23 -1.56
C VAL A 84 -2.94 -6.97 -3.07
N ALA A 85 -4.05 -6.44 -3.61
CA ALA A 85 -4.13 -6.10 -5.03
C ALA A 85 -3.09 -5.04 -5.43
N GLY A 86 -2.92 -3.97 -4.62
CA GLY A 86 -1.96 -2.91 -4.87
C GLY A 86 -0.49 -3.36 -4.75
N LEU A 87 -0.17 -4.30 -3.83
CA LEU A 87 1.15 -4.92 -3.76
C LEU A 87 1.40 -5.85 -4.97
N SER A 88 0.39 -6.60 -5.43
CA SER A 88 0.49 -7.46 -6.61
C SER A 88 0.80 -6.69 -7.91
N GLU A 89 0.46 -5.39 -8.02
CA GLU A 89 0.85 -4.57 -9.17
C GLU A 89 2.38 -4.42 -9.31
N TYR A 90 3.13 -4.51 -8.21
CA TYR A 90 4.59 -4.35 -8.17
C TYR A 90 5.34 -5.68 -7.96
N LEU A 91 4.75 -6.61 -7.21
CA LEU A 91 5.39 -7.87 -6.78
C LEU A 91 4.90 -9.11 -7.55
N GLY A 92 3.84 -8.98 -8.36
CA GLY A 92 3.12 -10.11 -8.92
C GLY A 92 2.21 -10.81 -7.89
N GLU A 93 1.56 -11.88 -8.31
CA GLU A 93 0.64 -12.62 -7.42
C GLU A 93 1.37 -13.30 -6.25
N PRO A 94 0.85 -13.21 -5.01
CA PRO A 94 1.41 -13.90 -3.85
C PRO A 94 1.27 -15.43 -3.93
N ALA A 95 2.09 -16.13 -3.14
CA ALA A 95 1.85 -17.50 -2.75
C ALA A 95 0.89 -17.55 -1.55
N ASP A 96 -0.39 -17.80 -1.83
CA ASP A 96 -1.42 -17.90 -0.79
C ASP A 96 -1.34 -19.20 0.01
N SER A 97 -1.45 -19.09 1.33
CA SER A 97 -1.59 -20.23 2.25
C SER A 97 -2.53 -19.91 3.41
N ARG A 98 -2.98 -20.94 4.13
CA ARG A 98 -3.87 -20.81 5.30
C ARG A 98 -3.10 -21.06 6.58
N VAL A 99 -3.14 -20.10 7.51
CA VAL A 99 -2.54 -20.23 8.84
C VAL A 99 -3.66 -20.33 9.88
N GLU A 100 -3.76 -21.49 10.51
CA GLU A 100 -4.68 -21.69 11.63
C GLU A 100 -3.97 -21.34 12.94
N HIS A 101 -4.53 -20.39 13.69
CA HIS A 101 -3.98 -19.88 14.93
C HIS A 101 -4.75 -20.41 16.17
N GLY A 102 -4.25 -20.09 17.36
CA GLY A 102 -4.86 -20.45 18.64
C GLY A 102 -5.98 -19.50 19.08
N SER A 103 -6.36 -19.54 20.36
CA SER A 103 -7.36 -18.62 20.93
C SER A 103 -6.89 -17.18 21.14
N GLU A 104 -5.60 -16.90 20.92
CA GLU A 104 -4.94 -15.61 21.22
C GLU A 104 -4.53 -14.84 19.95
N THR A 105 -4.82 -15.38 18.76
CA THR A 105 -4.56 -14.73 17.47
C THR A 105 -5.60 -15.25 16.47
N PRO A 106 -6.25 -14.40 15.65
CA PRO A 106 -7.17 -14.88 14.62
C PRO A 106 -6.47 -15.82 13.63
N SER A 107 -7.15 -16.86 13.15
CA SER A 107 -6.70 -17.55 11.93
C SER A 107 -6.70 -16.58 10.75
N ALA A 108 -5.77 -16.79 9.81
CA ALA A 108 -5.47 -15.82 8.77
C ALA A 108 -5.17 -16.49 7.42
N THR A 109 -5.42 -15.77 6.33
CA THR A 109 -4.83 -16.06 5.02
C THR A 109 -3.47 -15.37 4.95
N LEU A 110 -2.44 -16.13 4.62
CA LEU A 110 -1.08 -15.64 4.47
C LEU A 110 -0.77 -15.46 2.99
N HIS A 111 -0.52 -14.22 2.58
CA HIS A 111 -0.06 -13.83 1.25
C HIS A 111 1.46 -13.63 1.30
N GLU A 112 2.24 -14.46 0.59
CA GLU A 112 3.70 -14.44 0.63
C GLU A 112 4.32 -14.04 -0.73
N TRP A 113 5.18 -13.02 -0.73
CA TRP A 113 5.98 -12.59 -1.89
C TRP A 113 7.47 -12.93 -1.73
N GLY A 114 7.79 -13.97 -0.94
CA GLY A 114 9.14 -14.30 -0.51
C GLY A 114 9.42 -13.72 0.88
N GLY A 115 10.38 -12.80 0.99
CA GLY A 115 10.75 -12.18 2.27
C GLY A 115 9.74 -11.21 2.86
N LEU A 116 8.63 -10.92 2.16
CA LEU A 116 7.45 -10.21 2.69
C LEU A 116 6.27 -11.18 2.81
N GLN A 117 5.68 -11.22 4.00
CA GLN A 117 4.50 -11.99 4.35
C GLN A 117 3.41 -11.05 4.87
N LEU A 118 2.19 -11.12 4.35
CA LEU A 118 1.03 -10.35 4.83
C LEU A 118 -0.06 -11.29 5.34
N PHE A 119 -0.59 -11.01 6.52
CA PHE A 119 -1.62 -11.82 7.19
C PHE A 119 -2.98 -11.12 7.12
N ASP A 120 -3.88 -11.60 6.25
CA ASP A 120 -5.28 -11.17 6.20
C ASP A 120 -6.11 -11.95 7.21
N THR A 121 -6.72 -11.26 8.18
CA THR A 121 -7.32 -11.90 9.36
C THR A 121 -8.80 -12.25 9.18
N ASP A 122 -9.23 -13.37 9.77
CA ASP A 122 -10.66 -13.74 9.80
C ASP A 122 -11.54 -12.74 10.62
N ILE A 123 -10.93 -11.83 11.39
CA ILE A 123 -11.60 -10.95 12.36
C ILE A 123 -11.21 -9.49 12.11
N VAL A 124 -12.04 -8.79 11.33
CA VAL A 124 -11.94 -7.34 11.15
C VAL A 124 -12.48 -6.63 12.39
N GLU A 125 -11.60 -6.20 13.28
CA GLU A 125 -11.93 -5.33 14.41
C GLU A 125 -11.86 -3.83 14.03
N THR A 126 -12.57 -2.97 14.76
CA THR A 126 -12.62 -1.52 14.48
C THR A 126 -12.00 -0.72 15.61
N GLY A 127 -10.71 -0.38 15.50
CA GLY A 127 -10.04 0.52 16.44
C GLY A 127 -8.59 0.80 16.07
N ILE A 128 -8.03 1.89 16.62
CA ILE A 128 -6.63 2.32 16.39
C ILE A 128 -5.56 1.33 16.92
N TYR A 129 -5.97 0.28 17.63
CA TYR A 129 -5.12 -0.78 18.17
C TYR A 129 -5.15 -2.06 17.32
N TRP A 130 -6.06 -2.12 16.35
CA TRP A 130 -6.37 -3.31 15.57
C TRP A 130 -6.29 -2.97 14.09
N SER A 131 -5.19 -3.36 13.45
CA SER A 131 -5.11 -3.36 11.99
C SER A 131 -5.96 -4.48 11.40
N ASN A 132 -6.34 -4.33 10.13
CA ASN A 132 -7.03 -5.41 9.39
C ASN A 132 -6.06 -6.55 9.05
N HIS A 133 -4.78 -6.21 8.90
CA HIS A 133 -3.67 -7.09 8.57
C HIS A 133 -2.38 -6.62 9.24
N TRP A 134 -1.41 -7.53 9.36
CA TRP A 134 -0.02 -7.20 9.70
C TRP A 134 0.92 -7.84 8.68
N VAL A 135 2.19 -7.41 8.69
CA VAL A 135 3.25 -8.02 7.88
C VAL A 135 4.40 -8.55 8.73
N TYR A 136 5.02 -9.62 8.25
CA TYR A 136 6.38 -9.98 8.63
C TYR A 136 7.34 -9.71 7.48
N LEU A 137 8.56 -9.26 7.80
CA LEU A 137 9.72 -9.50 6.94
C LEU A 137 10.49 -10.71 7.47
N THR A 138 10.75 -11.67 6.60
CA THR A 138 11.44 -12.94 6.88
C THR A 138 12.69 -13.14 6.02
N GLY A 139 13.00 -12.16 5.16
CA GLY A 139 14.21 -12.11 4.33
C GLY A 139 14.50 -10.69 3.87
N THR A 140 15.55 -10.50 3.08
CA THR A 140 16.01 -9.19 2.60
C THR A 140 15.29 -8.69 1.35
N GLU A 141 14.52 -9.53 0.66
CA GLU A 141 13.86 -9.22 -0.62
C GLU A 141 12.46 -9.85 -0.73
N ALA A 142 11.55 -9.15 -1.38
CA ALA A 142 10.23 -9.64 -1.81
C ALA A 142 10.09 -9.46 -3.33
N ALA A 143 9.77 -10.54 -4.05
CA ALA A 143 9.78 -10.61 -5.52
C ALA A 143 11.07 -10.11 -6.21
N GLY A 144 12.19 -9.97 -5.48
CA GLY A 144 13.45 -9.39 -5.96
C GLY A 144 13.61 -7.89 -5.72
N LEU A 145 12.66 -7.23 -5.04
CA LEU A 145 12.81 -5.88 -4.49
C LEU A 145 13.33 -5.97 -3.04
N PRO A 146 14.37 -5.20 -2.64
CA PRO A 146 14.79 -5.09 -1.25
C PRO A 146 13.66 -4.65 -0.31
N VAL A 147 13.61 -5.22 0.89
CA VAL A 147 12.62 -4.89 1.93
C VAL A 147 13.29 -4.48 3.24
N THR A 148 12.92 -3.32 3.80
CA THR A 148 13.51 -2.77 5.03
C THR A 148 12.46 -2.10 5.92
N THR A 149 12.82 -1.75 7.16
CA THR A 149 12.03 -0.81 7.99
C THR A 149 12.20 0.65 7.54
N SER A 150 11.39 1.56 8.08
CA SER A 150 11.58 3.02 7.98
C SER A 150 12.91 3.50 8.59
N ALA A 151 13.38 2.87 9.67
CA ALA A 151 14.74 3.03 10.20
C ALA A 151 15.86 2.40 9.32
N GLY A 152 15.51 1.72 8.22
CA GLY A 152 16.47 1.08 7.31
C GLY A 152 16.98 -0.30 7.76
N ILE A 153 16.35 -0.93 8.75
CA ILE A 153 16.73 -2.24 9.29
C ILE A 153 16.23 -3.36 8.38
N SER A 154 17.05 -4.39 8.20
CA SER A 154 16.82 -5.57 7.36
C SER A 154 16.90 -6.87 8.17
N VAL A 155 16.26 -7.94 7.69
CA VAL A 155 16.51 -9.29 8.22
C VAL A 155 17.96 -9.69 7.94
N GLY A 156 18.66 -10.19 8.96
CA GLY A 156 20.09 -10.50 8.90
C GLY A 156 21.04 -9.39 9.37
N ASP A 157 20.55 -8.17 9.63
CA ASP A 157 21.37 -7.12 10.26
C ASP A 157 21.77 -7.51 11.69
N SER A 158 22.95 -7.07 12.16
CA SER A 158 23.39 -7.39 13.52
C SER A 158 22.85 -6.41 14.56
N PHE A 159 22.41 -6.94 15.70
CA PHE A 159 21.98 -6.15 16.86
C PHE A 159 23.08 -5.23 17.42
N ASP A 160 24.35 -5.52 17.15
CA ASP A 160 25.49 -4.66 17.52
C ASP A 160 25.68 -3.46 16.55
N THR A 161 24.94 -3.41 15.44
CA THR A 161 25.13 -2.43 14.35
C THR A 161 23.92 -1.58 14.01
N ILE A 162 22.70 -2.03 14.32
CA ILE A 162 21.47 -1.26 14.11
C ILE A 162 21.33 -0.11 15.13
N ASP A 163 20.79 1.03 14.70
CA ASP A 163 20.49 2.14 15.61
C ASP A 163 19.19 1.84 16.38
N LEU A 164 19.29 1.72 17.70
CA LEU A 164 18.17 1.52 18.62
C LEU A 164 17.91 2.78 19.48
N SER A 165 18.43 3.94 19.09
CA SER A 165 18.14 5.19 19.79
C SER A 165 16.67 5.60 19.60
N GLY A 166 15.94 5.73 20.72
CA GLY A 166 14.49 5.95 20.71
C GLY A 166 13.64 4.68 20.55
N ALA A 167 14.24 3.50 20.48
CA ALA A 167 13.53 2.23 20.55
C ALA A 167 12.93 1.95 21.94
N SER A 168 12.07 0.94 22.04
CA SER A 168 11.56 0.43 23.32
C SER A 168 12.68 -0.21 24.16
N ASP A 169 12.44 -0.36 25.47
CA ASP A 169 13.23 -1.31 26.26
C ASP A 169 13.17 -2.72 25.63
N PRO A 170 14.29 -3.48 25.61
CA PRO A 170 14.34 -4.81 25.01
C PRO A 170 13.63 -5.85 25.90
N LEU A 171 12.76 -6.66 25.29
CA LEU A 171 12.16 -7.83 25.92
C LEU A 171 12.92 -9.09 25.50
N ASP A 172 13.65 -9.69 26.45
CA ASP A 172 14.32 -10.97 26.26
C ASP A 172 13.42 -12.13 26.72
N TYR A 173 13.09 -13.06 25.81
CA TYR A 173 12.27 -14.24 26.07
C TYR A 173 13.05 -15.53 25.79
N THR A 174 13.27 -16.34 26.83
CA THR A 174 13.85 -17.69 26.68
C THR A 174 12.74 -18.70 26.42
N SER A 175 12.74 -19.31 25.23
CA SER A 175 11.82 -20.38 24.89
C SER A 175 12.03 -21.59 25.80
N PRO A 176 10.99 -22.10 26.50
CA PRO A 176 11.12 -23.27 27.37
C PRO A 176 11.31 -24.58 26.57
N GLU A 177 11.03 -24.58 25.27
CA GLU A 177 11.14 -25.75 24.40
C GLU A 177 12.54 -25.90 23.78
N THR A 178 13.13 -24.78 23.33
CA THR A 178 14.45 -24.78 22.67
C THR A 178 15.59 -24.37 23.59
N GLY A 179 15.29 -23.70 24.70
CA GLY A 179 16.29 -23.09 25.59
C GLY A 179 16.98 -21.85 25.03
N ARG A 180 16.67 -21.44 23.79
CA ARG A 180 17.23 -20.23 23.15
C ARG A 180 16.49 -18.98 23.62
N THR A 181 17.21 -17.86 23.69
CA THR A 181 16.64 -16.55 24.04
C THR A 181 16.49 -15.69 22.80
N GLN A 182 15.25 -15.29 22.49
CA GLN A 182 14.95 -14.24 21.54
C GLN A 182 14.97 -12.88 22.25
N ARG A 183 15.47 -11.86 21.56
CA ARG A 183 15.29 -10.46 21.90
C ARG A 183 14.24 -9.84 20.98
N MET A 184 13.37 -9.04 21.56
CA MET A 184 12.32 -8.27 20.90
C MET A 184 12.50 -6.79 21.24
N VAL A 185 12.57 -5.93 20.22
CA VAL A 185 12.73 -4.47 20.37
C VAL A 185 11.82 -3.77 19.36
N ARG A 186 11.01 -2.81 19.80
CA ARG A 186 10.23 -1.96 18.88
C ARG A 186 11.01 -0.71 18.51
N VAL A 187 11.12 -0.42 17.22
CA VAL A 187 11.68 0.81 16.65
C VAL A 187 10.57 1.67 16.05
N ASP A 188 10.90 2.92 15.68
CA ASP A 188 9.99 3.88 15.03
C ASP A 188 8.69 4.14 15.82
N LEU A 189 8.74 4.24 17.15
CA LEU A 189 7.54 4.28 18.00
C LEU A 189 6.59 5.47 17.69
N VAL A 190 5.32 5.16 17.39
CA VAL A 190 4.22 6.13 17.20
C VAL A 190 3.24 5.99 18.37
N ALA A 191 3.11 7.05 19.18
CA ALA A 191 2.29 7.06 20.38
C ALA A 191 0.78 7.11 20.09
N LEU A 192 0.00 6.27 20.78
CA LEU A 192 -1.46 6.19 20.66
C LEU A 192 -2.17 6.82 21.87
N PRO A 193 -3.36 7.43 21.69
CA PRO A 193 -4.16 7.97 22.80
C PRO A 193 -4.73 6.83 23.67
N PRO A 194 -4.50 6.82 25.01
CA PRO A 194 -4.90 5.70 25.88
C PRO A 194 -6.35 5.23 25.74
N GLY A 195 -6.52 3.91 25.65
CA GLY A 195 -7.80 3.22 25.47
C GLY A 195 -8.24 2.40 26.68
N GLU A 196 -9.35 1.67 26.54
CA GLU A 196 -9.72 0.62 27.49
C GLU A 196 -8.77 -0.59 27.31
N GLY A 197 -8.23 -1.11 28.40
CA GLY A 197 -7.26 -2.22 28.38
C GLY A 197 -5.79 -1.82 28.18
N THR A 198 -5.49 -0.58 27.80
CA THR A 198 -4.11 -0.07 27.75
C THR A 198 -3.68 0.57 29.07
N GLY A 199 -2.38 0.71 29.29
CA GLY A 199 -1.85 1.59 30.33
C GLY A 199 -1.69 3.05 29.86
N PRO A 200 -0.85 3.87 30.52
CA PRO A 200 -0.89 5.33 30.40
C PRO A 200 -0.24 5.89 29.12
N SER A 201 0.62 5.13 28.47
CA SER A 201 1.37 5.54 27.27
C SER A 201 1.52 4.36 26.30
N PRO A 202 0.45 3.96 25.58
CA PRO A 202 0.56 2.94 24.56
C PRO A 202 1.15 3.50 23.26
N ASP A 203 1.75 2.63 22.46
CA ASP A 203 2.32 2.96 21.15
C ASP A 203 2.15 1.78 20.17
N ILE A 204 2.42 2.05 18.90
CA ILE A 204 2.71 1.04 17.88
C ILE A 204 4.12 1.30 17.36
N GLY A 205 4.83 0.25 16.98
CA GLY A 205 6.15 0.35 16.37
C GLY A 205 6.41 -0.81 15.42
N VAL A 206 7.58 -0.79 14.79
CA VAL A 206 8.08 -1.93 14.02
C VAL A 206 8.86 -2.83 14.98
N LEU A 207 8.38 -4.05 15.22
CA LEU A 207 9.04 -5.02 16.11
C LEU A 207 10.16 -5.74 15.38
N VAL A 208 11.39 -5.54 15.84
CA VAL A 208 12.60 -6.24 15.41
C VAL A 208 12.84 -7.41 16.38
N THR A 209 12.94 -8.63 15.84
CA THR A 209 13.17 -9.86 16.61
C THR A 209 14.45 -10.55 16.16
N GLY A 210 15.13 -11.26 17.06
CA GLY A 210 16.18 -12.22 16.72
C GLY A 210 16.78 -12.92 17.92
N TYR A 211 17.54 -14.00 17.69
CA TYR A 211 18.10 -14.81 18.77
C TYR A 211 19.46 -14.28 19.26
N LEU A 212 19.68 -14.30 20.58
CA LEU A 212 20.89 -13.77 21.22
C LEU A 212 22.16 -14.62 21.00
N ASP A 213 22.03 -15.86 20.55
CA ASP A 213 23.14 -16.73 20.14
C ASP A 213 23.54 -16.54 18.66
N ASP A 214 22.62 -16.04 17.81
CA ASP A 214 22.89 -15.65 16.42
C ASP A 214 23.31 -14.16 16.29
N ALA A 215 22.86 -13.30 17.22
CA ALA A 215 23.13 -11.85 17.28
C ALA A 215 22.75 -11.02 16.03
N VAL A 216 21.80 -11.54 15.24
CA VAL A 216 21.19 -10.89 14.07
C VAL A 216 19.67 -10.90 14.13
N VAL A 217 19.04 -9.99 13.38
CA VAL A 217 17.58 -9.93 13.18
C VAL A 217 17.11 -11.18 12.42
N ASP A 218 16.18 -11.95 13.00
CA ASP A 218 15.57 -13.13 12.38
C ASP A 218 14.21 -12.83 11.72
N ARG A 219 13.46 -11.86 12.27
CA ARG A 219 12.15 -11.43 11.78
C ARG A 219 11.88 -9.97 12.14
N ILE A 220 11.18 -9.28 11.26
CA ILE A 220 10.59 -7.95 11.51
C ILE A 220 9.08 -8.08 11.43
N GLU A 221 8.34 -7.30 12.22
CA GLU A 221 6.88 -7.31 12.32
C GLU A 221 6.32 -5.89 12.35
N SER A 222 5.27 -5.59 11.57
CA SER A 222 4.57 -4.30 11.64
C SER A 222 3.09 -4.42 11.21
N PRO A 223 2.14 -3.71 11.85
CA PRO A 223 2.31 -2.93 13.08
C PRO A 223 2.43 -3.86 14.29
N SER A 224 3.27 -3.50 15.26
CA SER A 224 3.37 -4.25 16.51
C SER A 224 2.97 -3.38 17.69
N SER A 225 1.78 -3.61 18.24
CA SER A 225 1.20 -2.86 19.36
C SER A 225 1.95 -3.07 20.68
N ASN A 226 2.25 -1.96 21.37
CA ASN A 226 2.68 -1.90 22.74
C ASN A 226 1.57 -1.28 23.60
N TYR A 227 0.90 -2.08 24.42
CA TYR A 227 -0.20 -1.61 25.27
C TYR A 227 0.26 -0.80 26.49
N GLY A 228 1.58 -0.64 26.69
CA GLY A 228 2.19 0.31 27.63
C GLY A 228 1.83 0.08 29.09
N HIS A 229 2.28 -1.04 29.67
CA HIS A 229 1.93 -1.51 31.03
C HIS A 229 2.48 -0.64 32.18
#